data_AF-A0A2D9F2W3-F1
#
_entry.id   AF-A0A2D9F2W3-F1
#
_cell.length_a   1.000
_cell.length_b   1.000
_cell.length_c   1.000
_cell.angle_alpha   90.00
_cell.angle_beta   90.00
_cell.angle_gamma   90.00
#
_symmetry.space_group_name_H-M   'P 1'
#
loop_
_entity.id
_entity.type
_entity.pdbx_description
1 polymer ?
#
loop_
_entity_poly.entity_id
_entity_poly.type
_entity_poly.pdbx_seq_one_letter_code
_entity_poly.pdbx_strand_id
1 'polypeptide(L)'
;MREVFLGKPWHWLMAAVAVALLGLIGYSKMHVIHFNNFVWAVLAIGLVMVVLVLKTTRPDEQITRDPLPDPDDQESSMEAMD
;
A
#
# COMPACT_ATOMS: atom_id res chain seq x y z
N MET A 1 6.64 11.37 -20.59
CA MET A 1 5.70 10.25 -20.37
C MET A 1 6.41 9.06 -19.71
N ARG A 2 7.01 9.24 -18.51
CA ARG A 2 7.83 8.19 -17.86
C ARG A 2 7.61 8.07 -16.35
N GLU A 3 6.47 8.52 -15.87
CA GLU A 3 6.08 8.45 -14.46
C GLU A 3 4.70 7.79 -14.39
N VAL A 4 4.57 6.61 -15.00
CA VAL A 4 3.41 5.79 -14.71
C VAL A 4 3.70 5.17 -13.35
N PHE A 5 3.02 5.71 -12.34
CA PHE A 5 2.99 5.32 -10.93
C PHE A 5 2.43 3.89 -10.77
N LEU A 6 3.06 2.91 -11.40
CA LEU A 6 2.69 1.51 -11.22
C LEU A 6 3.13 0.98 -9.85
N GLY A 7 3.91 1.73 -9.07
CA GLY A 7 4.49 1.23 -7.83
C GLY A 7 5.61 0.22 -8.09
N LYS A 8 6.44 -0.06 -7.07
CA LYS A 8 7.56 -1.02 -7.21
C LYS A 8 7.06 -2.39 -7.70
N PRO A 9 7.81 -3.12 -8.55
CA PRO A 9 7.47 -4.48 -9.00
C PRO A 9 7.11 -5.44 -7.86
N TRP A 10 7.70 -5.25 -6.68
CA TRP A 10 7.38 -6.00 -5.48
C TRP A 10 5.90 -5.88 -5.06
N HIS A 11 5.29 -4.69 -5.17
CA HIS A 11 3.89 -4.48 -4.84
C HIS A 11 2.95 -5.25 -5.79
N TRP A 12 3.34 -5.40 -7.06
CA TRP A 12 2.60 -6.23 -8.01
C TRP A 12 2.65 -7.71 -7.67
N LEU A 13 3.81 -8.19 -7.20
CA LEU A 13 3.94 -9.55 -6.70
C LEU A 13 3.05 -9.76 -5.46
N MET A 14 3.00 -8.78 -4.56
CA MET A 14 2.11 -8.80 -3.40
C MET A 14 0.64 -8.89 -3.80
N ALA A 15 0.22 -8.08 -4.78
CA ALA A 15 -1.14 -8.12 -5.31
C ALA A 15 -1.47 -9.49 -5.94
N ALA A 16 -0.55 -10.06 -6.73
CA ALA A 16 -0.74 -11.39 -7.31
C ALA A 16 -0.90 -12.48 -6.23
N VAL A 17 -0.08 -12.42 -5.17
CA VAL A 17 -0.19 -13.33 -4.03
C VAL A 17 -1.52 -13.16 -3.30
N ALA A 18 -1.97 -11.93 -3.08
CA ALA A 18 -3.26 -11.66 -2.45
C ALA A 18 -4.43 -12.22 -3.28
N VAL A 19 -4.41 -12.03 -4.60
CA VAL A 19 -5.41 -12.59 -5.53
C VAL A 19 -5.43 -14.12 -5.45
N ALA A 20 -4.27 -14.77 -5.46
CA ALA A 20 -4.19 -16.23 -5.38
C ALA A 20 -4.76 -16.76 -4.05
N LEU A 21 -4.42 -16.13 -2.92
CA LEU A 21 -4.92 -16.50 -1.60
C LEU A 21 -6.45 -16.33 -1.49
N LEU A 22 -6.97 -15.19 -1.92
CA LEU A 22 -8.41 -14.94 -1.93
C LEU A 22 -9.14 -15.87 -2.89
N GLY A 23 -8.55 -16.19 -4.03
CA GLY A 23 -9.08 -17.17 -4.99
C GLY A 23 -9.20 -18.57 -4.39
N LEU A 24 -8.18 -19.03 -3.65
CA LEU A 24 -8.20 -20.33 -2.96
C LEU A 24 -9.29 -20.39 -1.87
N ILE A 25 -9.42 -19.32 -1.10
CA ILE A 25 -10.46 -19.15 -0.07
C ILE A 25 -11.86 -19.12 -0.70
N GLY A 26 -12.00 -18.48 -1.87
CA GLY A 26 -13.23 -18.48 -2.66
C GLY A 26 -13.58 -19.88 -3.18
N TYR A 27 -12.60 -20.58 -3.74
CA TYR A 27 -12.76 -21.93 -4.29
C TYR A 27 -13.21 -22.95 -3.24
N SER A 28 -12.62 -22.88 -2.04
CA SER A 28 -13.02 -23.70 -0.89
C SER A 28 -14.37 -23.30 -0.28
N LYS A 29 -15.04 -22.26 -0.80
CA LYS A 29 -16.31 -21.71 -0.31
C LYS A 29 -16.27 -21.41 1.20
N MET A 30 -15.09 -21.07 1.70
CA MET A 30 -14.87 -20.84 3.12
C MET A 30 -15.71 -19.66 3.63
N HIS A 31 -15.97 -18.68 2.75
CA HIS A 31 -16.88 -17.56 2.99
C HIS A 31 -18.34 -17.97 3.25
N VAL A 32 -18.75 -19.20 2.89
CA VAL A 32 -20.10 -19.73 3.15
C VAL A 32 -20.08 -20.74 4.30
N ILE A 33 -19.12 -21.66 4.30
CA ILE A 33 -19.10 -22.82 5.21
C ILE A 33 -18.50 -22.44 6.58
N HIS A 34 -17.50 -21.56 6.58
CA HIS A 34 -16.75 -21.17 7.77
C HIS A 34 -16.52 -19.64 7.79
N PHE A 35 -17.62 -18.88 7.78
CA PHE A 35 -17.58 -17.42 7.66
C PHE A 35 -16.67 -16.73 8.69
N ASN A 36 -16.70 -17.15 9.95
CA ASN A 36 -15.87 -16.52 10.98
C ASN A 36 -14.36 -16.73 10.70
N ASN A 37 -13.98 -17.95 10.27
CA ASN A 37 -12.60 -18.24 9.92
C ASN A 37 -12.19 -17.50 8.63
N PHE A 38 -13.11 -17.33 7.68
CA PHE A 38 -12.90 -16.51 6.49
C PHE A 38 -12.57 -15.06 6.86
N VAL A 39 -13.35 -14.43 7.75
CA VAL A 39 -13.11 -13.05 8.19
C VAL A 39 -11.73 -12.92 8.84
N TRP A 40 -11.37 -13.83 9.75
CA TRP A 40 -10.05 -13.81 10.38
C TRP A 40 -8.91 -14.00 9.37
N ALA A 41 -9.07 -14.88 8.38
CA ALA A 41 -8.07 -15.07 7.33
C ALA A 41 -7.88 -13.81 6.48
N VAL A 42 -8.97 -13.15 6.06
CA VAL A 42 -8.90 -11.91 5.28
C VAL A 42 -8.24 -10.79 6.08
N LEU A 43 -8.60 -10.63 7.36
CA LEU A 43 -7.98 -9.64 8.23
C LEU A 43 -6.48 -9.90 8.43
N ALA A 44 -6.09 -11.16 8.65
CA ALA A 44 -4.69 -11.54 8.79
C ALA A 44 -3.88 -11.27 7.51
N ILE A 45 -4.42 -11.62 6.34
CA ILE A 45 -3.79 -11.35 5.04
C ILE A 45 -3.61 -9.83 4.84
N GLY A 46 -4.65 -9.04 5.15
CA GLY A 46 -4.59 -7.58 5.06
C GLY A 46 -3.53 -6.99 5.98
N LEU A 47 -3.47 -7.43 7.24
CA LEU A 47 -2.47 -6.97 8.20
C LEU A 47 -1.04 -7.29 7.73
N VAL A 48 -0.81 -8.52 7.26
CA VAL A 48 0.50 -8.94 6.73
C VAL A 48 0.90 -8.10 5.52
N MET A 49 -0.02 -7.83 4.60
CA MET A 49 0.23 -6.96 3.45
C MET A 49 0.63 -5.55 3.89
N VAL A 50 -0.11 -4.94 4.81
CA VAL A 50 0.20 -3.59 5.32
C VAL A 50 1.59 -3.55 5.96
N VAL A 51 1.90 -4.51 6.85
CA VAL A 51 3.21 -4.59 7.51
C VAL A 51 4.33 -4.74 6.49
N LEU A 52 4.12 -5.56 5.46
CA LEU A 52 5.13 -5.76 4.42
C LEU A 52 5.34 -4.51 3.57
N VAL A 53 4.28 -3.80 3.20
CA VAL A 53 4.39 -2.51 2.49
C VAL A 53 5.17 -1.52 3.35
N LEU A 54 4.82 -1.37 4.63
CA LEU A 54 5.52 -0.45 5.54
C LEU A 54 7.01 -0.79 5.71
N LYS A 55 7.38 -2.08 5.70
CA LYS A 55 8.80 -2.50 5.82
C LYS A 55 9.58 -2.40 4.51
N THR A 56 8.91 -2.42 3.36
CA THR A 56 9.57 -2.46 2.04
C THR A 56 9.57 -1.13 1.30
N THR A 57 8.72 -0.20 1.75
CA THR A 57 8.71 1.19 1.31
C THR A 57 9.73 1.98 2.12
N ARG A 58 10.60 2.73 1.43
CA ARG A 58 11.57 3.59 2.12
C ARG A 58 10.85 4.85 2.64
N PRO A 59 11.24 5.39 3.82
CA PRO A 59 10.62 6.59 4.36
C PRO A 59 10.82 7.84 3.47
N ASP A 60 11.87 7.84 2.66
CA ASP A 60 12.22 8.91 1.70
C ASP A 60 11.62 8.67 0.29
N GLU A 61 10.80 7.63 0.14
CA GLU A 61 10.17 7.30 -1.13
C GLU A 61 8.88 8.11 -1.26
N GLN A 62 8.87 9.03 -2.21
CA GLN A 62 7.71 9.86 -2.49
C GLN A 62 6.54 8.99 -2.99
N ILE A 63 5.58 8.73 -2.10
CA ILE A 63 4.36 7.96 -2.41
C ILE A 63 3.35 8.85 -3.16
N THR A 64 3.49 10.17 -3.06
CA THR A 64 2.59 11.17 -3.65
C THR A 64 3.31 12.01 -4.70
N ARG A 65 2.55 12.52 -5.67
CA ARG A 65 3.08 13.11 -6.90
C ARG A 65 3.72 14.49 -6.73
N ASP A 66 3.31 15.21 -5.70
CA ASP A 66 3.86 16.53 -5.38
C ASP A 66 4.81 16.39 -4.18
N PRO A 67 6.02 16.96 -4.25
CA PRO A 67 6.84 17.14 -3.06
C PRO A 67 6.05 17.92 -2.03
N LEU A 68 6.02 17.41 -0.80
CA LEU A 68 5.65 18.24 0.33
C LEU A 68 6.65 19.40 0.36
N PRO A 69 6.19 20.67 0.44
CA PRO A 69 7.11 21.79 0.60
C PRO A 69 7.97 21.54 1.82
N ASP A 70 9.29 21.66 1.69
CA ASP A 70 10.15 21.61 2.86
C ASP A 70 9.75 22.75 3.81
N PRO A 71 9.80 22.53 5.14
CA PRO A 71 9.45 23.57 6.10
C PRO A 71 10.28 24.85 5.90
N ASP A 72 11.51 24.70 5.40
CA ASP A 72 12.44 25.81 5.13
C ASP A 72 12.06 26.61 3.87
N ASP A 73 11.29 26.02 2.93
CA ASP A 73 10.81 26.70 1.72
C ASP A 73 9.62 27.64 2.00
N GLN A 74 8.88 27.40 3.09
CA GLN A 74 7.74 28.23 3.51
C GLN A 74 8.15 29.52 4.20
N GLU A 75 9.31 29.54 4.88
CA GLU A 75 9.81 30.72 5.60
C GLU A 75 10.37 31.77 4.60
N SER A 76 11.14 31.31 3.62
CA SER A 76 11.69 32.11 2.50
C SER A 76 10.62 32.83 1.66
N SER A 77 9.46 32.20 1.48
CA SER A 77 8.36 32.77 0.68
C SER A 77 7.50 33.79 1.44
N MET A 78 7.53 33.79 2.79
CA MET A 78 6.91 34.85 3.60
C MET A 78 7.81 36.08 3.75
N GLU A 79 9.13 35.90 3.84
CA GLU A 79 10.09 37.02 3.95
C GLU A 79 10.21 37.85 2.66
N ALA A 80 9.97 37.23 1.49
CA ALA A 80 10.03 37.91 0.19
C ALA A 80 8.76 38.72 -0.17
N MET A 81 7.74 38.74 0.71
CA MET A 81 6.47 39.46 0.51
C MET A 81 6.33 40.75 1.35
N ASP A 82 7.34 41.11 2.15
CA ASP A 82 7.48 42.42 2.84
C ASP A 82 8.52 43.33 2.16
#